data_AF-A0A2D7JNH6-F1
#
_entry.id   AF-A0A2D7JNH6-F1
#
_cell.length_a   1.000
_cell.length_b   1.000
_cell.length_c   1.000
_cell.angle_alpha   90.00
_cell.angle_beta   90.00
_cell.angle_gamma   90.00
#
_symmetry.space_group_name_H-M   'P 1'
#
loop_
_entity.id
_entity.type
_entity.pdbx_description
1 polymer ?
#
loop_
_entity_poly.entity_id
_entity_poly.type
_entity_poly.pdbx_seq_one_letter_code
_entity_poly.pdbx_strand_id
1 'polypeptide(L)'
;MYDTERRYRRQLFGRIVRLLVTISVCVGIGIISYQIGVEDLQAEKRQHEQILHEMEGRLSDMAQRVANQALEVRRVKEQSRLIQGRYSEEVPQGAERALFDLMQARLSDGLGIDRLRFLITSARVERQCVAAETRRFLVRTPVSVGPRSAASFENDTITITGFGQSAKASDGRPQAWFDAAKPVRLAFAVIGEAEVFREGLLPFTHSVVAGDREFRFQVQSGKRGFVNVTSDNCVYP
;
A
#
# COMPACT_ATOMS: atom_id res chain seq x y z
N MET A 1 26.10 106.06 -86.36
CA MET A 1 25.06 105.22 -85.73
C MET A 1 25.38 105.13 -84.25
N TYR A 2 24.44 105.57 -83.41
CA TYR A 2 24.60 105.65 -81.95
C TYR A 2 24.44 104.26 -81.31
N ASP A 3 25.42 103.85 -80.53
CA ASP A 3 25.49 102.55 -79.87
C ASP A 3 24.90 102.67 -78.44
N THR A 4 23.60 102.40 -78.29
CA THR A 4 22.84 102.57 -77.04
C THR A 4 22.67 101.29 -76.21
N GLU A 5 23.25 100.16 -76.64
CA GLU A 5 23.02 98.84 -76.03
C GLU A 5 23.75 98.60 -74.68
N ARG A 6 24.80 99.36 -74.37
CA ARG A 6 25.69 99.04 -73.23
C ARG A 6 25.21 99.48 -71.84
N ARG A 7 24.29 100.43 -71.70
CA ARG A 7 23.86 100.95 -70.37
C ARG A 7 22.77 100.12 -69.70
N TYR A 8 21.88 99.45 -70.44
CA TYR A 8 20.77 98.67 -69.86
C TYR A 8 21.22 97.34 -69.23
N ARG A 9 22.28 96.72 -69.77
CA ARG A 9 22.81 95.44 -69.25
C ARG A 9 23.36 95.52 -67.82
N ARG A 10 23.91 96.66 -67.39
CA ARG A 10 24.53 96.78 -66.05
C ARG A 10 23.51 96.78 -64.91
N GLN A 11 22.31 97.33 -65.12
CA GLN A 11 21.27 97.35 -64.07
C GLN A 11 20.52 96.00 -63.96
N LEU A 12 20.30 95.32 -65.08
CA LEU A 12 19.71 93.97 -65.09
C LEU A 12 20.65 92.91 -64.51
N PHE A 13 21.95 92.96 -64.83
CA PHE A 13 22.94 92.05 -64.23
C PHE A 13 22.98 92.18 -62.70
N GLY A 14 22.91 93.40 -62.17
CA GLY A 14 22.86 93.62 -60.72
C GLY A 14 21.63 92.99 -60.04
N ARG A 15 20.46 93.02 -60.70
CA ARG A 15 19.24 92.36 -60.20
C ARG A 15 19.32 90.84 -60.30
N ILE A 16 19.83 90.30 -61.41
CA ILE A 16 19.99 88.85 -61.62
C ILE A 16 20.98 88.26 -60.61
N VAL A 17 22.10 88.94 -60.37
CA VAL A 17 23.09 88.49 -59.38
C VAL A 17 22.50 88.48 -57.97
N ARG A 18 21.75 89.52 -57.56
CA ARG A 18 21.05 89.50 -56.27
C ARG A 18 20.06 88.35 -56.16
N LEU A 19 19.29 88.11 -57.22
CA LEU A 19 18.27 87.06 -57.24
C LEU A 19 18.90 85.65 -57.13
N LEU A 20 20.00 85.41 -57.83
CA LEU A 20 20.78 84.17 -57.72
C LEU A 20 21.38 83.98 -56.33
N VAL A 21 21.89 85.05 -55.70
CA VAL A 21 22.41 84.97 -54.32
C VAL A 21 21.28 84.61 -53.34
N THR A 22 20.10 85.23 -53.45
CA THR A 22 18.96 84.86 -52.58
C THR A 22 18.50 83.42 -52.80
N ILE A 23 18.47 82.93 -54.04
CA ILE A 23 18.12 81.53 -54.33
C ILE A 23 19.15 80.58 -53.73
N SER A 24 20.45 80.89 -53.89
CA SER A 24 21.54 80.09 -53.32
C SER A 24 21.42 79.96 -51.79
N VAL A 25 21.11 81.07 -51.10
CA VAL A 25 20.89 81.06 -49.65
C VAL A 25 19.68 80.20 -49.27
N CYS A 26 18.55 80.33 -49.96
CA CYS A 26 17.36 79.52 -49.69
C CYS A 26 17.60 78.02 -49.92
N VAL A 27 18.32 77.66 -50.99
CA VAL A 27 18.69 76.26 -51.27
C VAL A 27 19.65 75.71 -50.21
N GLY A 28 20.63 76.50 -49.78
CA GLY A 28 21.54 76.12 -48.69
C GLY A 28 20.80 75.83 -47.39
N ILE A 29 19.84 76.67 -47.01
CA ILE A 29 19.00 76.47 -45.82
C ILE A 29 18.14 75.20 -45.96
N GLY A 30 17.58 74.95 -47.14
CA GLY A 30 16.79 73.74 -47.41
C GLY A 30 17.61 72.44 -47.27
N ILE A 31 18.85 72.42 -47.78
CA ILE A 31 19.75 71.26 -47.69
C ILE A 31 20.16 71.00 -46.22
N ILE A 32 20.51 72.05 -45.47
CA ILE A 32 20.90 71.93 -44.06
C ILE A 32 19.71 71.43 -43.22
N SER A 33 18.51 71.95 -43.47
CA SER A 33 17.29 71.52 -42.76
C SER A 33 16.94 70.07 -43.05
N TYR A 34 17.17 69.60 -44.28
CA TYR A 34 16.93 68.20 -44.65
C TYR A 34 17.93 67.25 -43.98
N GLN A 35 19.20 67.63 -43.86
CA GLN A 35 20.21 66.81 -43.17
C GLN A 35 19.88 66.65 -41.68
N ILE A 36 19.49 67.73 -41.01
CA ILE A 36 19.14 67.69 -39.57
C ILE A 36 17.84 66.88 -39.35
N GLY A 37 16.85 66.98 -40.24
CA GLY A 37 15.58 66.26 -40.09
C GLY A 37 15.65 64.76 -40.36
N VAL A 38 16.56 64.29 -41.22
CA VAL A 38 16.69 62.86 -41.55
C VAL A 38 17.49 62.10 -40.48
N GLU A 39 18.35 62.77 -39.72
CA GLU A 39 19.11 62.15 -38.62
C GLU A 39 18.23 61.88 -37.38
N ASP A 40 17.31 62.79 -37.05
CA ASP A 40 16.45 62.67 -35.86
C ASP A 40 15.44 61.51 -36.00
N LEU A 41 14.86 61.35 -37.20
CA LEU A 41 13.91 60.26 -37.50
C LEU A 41 14.56 58.86 -37.45
N GLN A 42 15.84 58.74 -37.79
CA GLN A 42 16.55 57.47 -37.69
C GLN A 42 17.00 57.17 -36.25
N ALA A 43 17.35 58.20 -35.47
CA ALA A 43 17.70 58.06 -34.07
C ALA A 43 16.50 57.61 -33.23
N GLU A 44 15.32 58.23 -33.44
CA GLU A 44 14.09 57.86 -32.76
C GLU A 44 13.66 56.42 -33.07
N LYS A 45 13.77 56.01 -34.34
CA LYS A 45 13.47 54.62 -34.74
C LYS A 45 14.42 53.61 -34.07
N ARG A 46 15.73 53.89 -34.01
CA ARG A 46 16.70 53.01 -33.33
C ARG A 46 16.45 52.95 -31.83
N GLN A 47 16.09 54.07 -31.21
CA GLN A 47 15.75 54.11 -29.79
C GLN A 47 14.48 53.29 -29.51
N HIS A 48 13.46 53.36 -30.36
CA HIS A 48 12.27 52.52 -30.24
C HIS A 48 12.56 51.03 -30.45
N GLU A 49 13.39 50.67 -31.43
CA GLU A 49 13.83 49.28 -31.64
C GLU A 49 14.61 48.74 -30.44
N GLN A 50 15.50 49.55 -29.84
CA GLN A 50 16.22 49.19 -28.61
C GLN A 50 15.28 48.98 -27.42
N ILE A 51 14.28 49.86 -27.24
CA ILE A 51 13.28 49.72 -26.18
C ILE A 51 12.45 48.46 -26.40
N LEU A 52 12.03 48.15 -27.63
CA LEU A 52 11.31 46.92 -27.93
C LEU A 52 12.13 45.67 -27.59
N HIS A 53 13.41 45.64 -27.99
CA HIS A 53 14.30 44.53 -27.66
C HIS A 53 14.57 44.41 -26.15
N GLU A 54 14.72 45.53 -25.44
CA GLU A 54 14.87 45.51 -23.98
C GLU A 54 13.59 44.98 -23.31
N MET A 55 12.42 45.43 -23.76
CA MET A 55 11.13 44.97 -23.22
C MET A 55 10.91 43.48 -23.50
N GLU A 56 11.25 43.00 -24.69
CA GLU A 56 11.17 41.57 -25.05
C GLU A 56 12.17 40.74 -24.23
N GLY A 57 13.36 41.26 -23.97
CA GLY A 57 14.33 40.70 -23.03
C GLY A 57 13.80 40.61 -21.59
N ARG A 58 13.12 41.66 -21.10
CA ARG A 58 12.50 41.65 -19.76
C ARG A 58 11.31 40.71 -19.66
N LEU A 59 10.49 40.64 -20.71
CA LEU A 59 9.35 39.71 -20.76
C LEU A 59 9.83 38.25 -20.78
N SER A 60 10.86 37.94 -21.57
CA SER A 60 11.44 36.60 -21.59
C SER A 60 12.12 36.23 -20.26
N ASP A 61 12.86 37.15 -19.62
CA ASP A 61 13.43 36.94 -18.29
C ASP A 61 12.34 36.71 -17.23
N MET A 62 11.27 37.52 -17.24
CA MET A 62 10.13 37.32 -16.33
C MET A 62 9.42 35.99 -16.59
N ALA A 63 9.17 35.64 -17.86
CA ALA A 63 8.57 34.36 -18.22
C ALA A 63 9.42 33.19 -17.73
N GLN A 64 10.75 33.30 -17.85
CA GLN A 64 11.68 32.29 -17.36
C GLN A 64 11.67 32.20 -15.83
N ARG A 65 11.63 33.32 -15.12
CA ARG A 65 11.50 33.34 -13.65
C ARG A 65 10.20 32.70 -13.18
N VAL A 66 9.07 33.02 -13.82
CA VAL A 66 7.77 32.41 -13.51
C VAL A 66 7.79 30.91 -13.78
N ALA A 67 8.38 30.47 -14.90
CA ALA A 67 8.53 29.05 -15.20
C ALA A 67 9.39 28.32 -14.16
N ASN A 68 10.54 28.90 -13.78
CA ASN A 68 11.43 28.35 -12.77
C ASN A 68 10.74 28.27 -11.40
N GLN A 69 10.07 29.33 -10.95
CA GLN A 69 9.32 29.34 -9.70
C GLN A 69 8.17 28.32 -9.71
N ALA A 70 7.47 28.17 -10.84
CA ALA A 70 6.42 27.16 -10.98
C ALA A 70 6.98 25.74 -10.87
N LEU A 71 8.17 25.48 -11.40
CA LEU A 71 8.87 24.21 -11.24
C LEU A 71 9.30 23.95 -9.80
N GLU A 72 9.83 24.96 -9.11
CA GLU A 72 10.20 24.86 -7.68
C GLU A 72 8.98 24.58 -6.79
N VAL A 73 7.88 25.31 -7.00
CA VAL A 73 6.62 25.09 -6.26
C VAL A 73 6.09 23.69 -6.52
N ARG A 74 6.13 23.21 -7.77
CA ARG A 74 5.74 21.82 -8.09
C ARG A 74 6.64 20.82 -7.37
N ARG A 75 7.96 21.01 -7.38
CA ARG A 75 8.91 20.12 -6.72
C ARG A 75 8.67 20.05 -5.21
N VAL A 76 8.49 21.19 -4.54
CA VAL A 76 8.22 21.25 -3.10
C VAL A 76 6.88 20.61 -2.77
N LYS A 77 5.83 20.86 -3.57
CA LYS A 77 4.52 20.22 -3.38
C LYS A 77 4.59 18.71 -3.53
N GLU A 78 5.28 18.19 -4.54
CA GLU A 78 5.44 16.75 -4.72
C GLU A 78 6.24 16.12 -3.56
N GLN A 79 7.34 16.75 -3.13
CA GLN A 79 8.08 16.27 -1.96
C GLN A 79 7.23 16.26 -0.69
N SER A 80 6.44 17.32 -0.45
CA SER A 80 5.53 17.39 0.68
C SER A 80 4.45 16.30 0.60
N ARG A 81 3.88 16.05 -0.58
CA ARG A 81 2.89 14.99 -0.80
C ARG A 81 3.47 13.60 -0.53
N LEU A 82 4.70 13.33 -0.98
CA LEU A 82 5.41 12.07 -0.72
C LEU A 82 5.72 11.85 0.76
N ILE A 83 6.05 12.91 1.50
CA ILE A 83 6.29 12.84 2.94
C ILE A 83 4.96 12.64 3.67
N GLN A 84 3.93 13.38 3.32
CA GLN A 84 2.62 13.31 3.97
C GLN A 84 1.94 11.96 3.72
N GLY A 85 2.06 11.40 2.51
CA GLY A 85 1.59 10.05 2.19
C GLY A 85 2.28 8.99 3.04
N ARG A 86 3.61 8.99 3.10
CA ARG A 86 4.37 8.06 3.96
C ARG A 86 4.05 8.25 5.44
N TYR A 87 3.93 9.49 5.90
CA TYR A 87 3.58 9.78 7.30
C TYR A 87 2.20 9.22 7.67
N SER A 88 1.21 9.34 6.76
CA SER A 88 -0.13 8.78 7.01
C SER A 88 -0.18 7.26 7.00
N GLU A 89 0.74 6.60 6.30
CA GLU A 89 0.85 5.13 6.26
C GLU A 89 1.68 4.58 7.42
N GLU A 90 2.72 5.29 7.84
CA GLU A 90 3.69 4.82 8.83
C GLU A 90 3.30 5.19 10.28
N VAL A 91 2.45 6.20 10.48
CA VAL A 91 2.06 6.65 11.83
C VAL A 91 0.69 6.09 12.19
N PRO A 92 0.59 5.23 13.23
CA PRO A 92 -0.68 4.68 13.70
C PRO A 92 -1.60 5.81 14.17
N GLN A 93 -2.90 5.72 13.88
CA GLN A 93 -3.92 6.70 14.29
C GLN A 93 -4.89 6.11 15.32
N GLY A 94 -5.54 6.98 16.11
CA GLY A 94 -6.60 6.58 17.05
C GLY A 94 -6.12 5.58 18.12
N ALA A 95 -6.82 4.46 18.26
CA ALA A 95 -6.51 3.43 19.25
C ALA A 95 -5.12 2.80 19.06
N GLU A 96 -4.67 2.67 17.81
CA GLU A 96 -3.35 2.12 17.50
C GLU A 96 -2.22 3.07 17.94
N ARG A 97 -2.45 4.39 17.90
CA ARG A 97 -1.51 5.39 18.41
C ARG A 97 -1.31 5.22 19.92
N ALA A 98 -2.40 5.05 20.67
CA ALA A 98 -2.34 4.85 22.10
C ALA A 98 -1.59 3.55 22.48
N LEU A 99 -1.77 2.48 21.69
CA LEU A 99 -1.02 1.25 21.86
C LEU A 99 0.47 1.44 21.56
N PHE A 100 0.81 2.14 20.46
CA PHE A 100 2.18 2.45 20.10
C PHE A 100 2.88 3.28 21.18
N ASP A 101 2.21 4.29 21.73
CA ASP A 101 2.72 5.12 22.82
C ASP A 101 2.98 4.29 24.08
N LEU A 102 2.09 3.35 24.41
CA LEU A 102 2.28 2.41 25.51
C LEU A 102 3.48 1.48 25.26
N MET A 103 3.61 0.94 24.04
CA MET A 103 4.75 0.10 23.67
C MET A 103 6.06 0.88 23.82
N GLN A 104 6.10 2.13 23.32
CA GLN A 104 7.28 2.98 23.41
C GLN A 104 7.64 3.31 24.86
N ALA A 105 6.65 3.60 25.72
CA ALA A 105 6.86 3.81 27.15
C ALA A 105 7.47 2.57 27.83
N ARG A 106 6.97 1.36 27.52
CA ARG A 106 7.53 0.13 28.09
C ARG A 106 8.95 -0.17 27.60
N LEU A 107 9.25 0.12 26.34
CA LEU A 107 10.61 0.01 25.81
C LEU A 107 11.56 1.00 26.51
N SER A 108 11.12 2.25 26.76
CA SER A 108 11.93 3.23 27.50
C SER A 108 12.12 2.86 28.97
N ASP A 109 11.16 2.17 29.58
CA ASP A 109 11.27 1.61 30.94
C ASP A 109 12.24 0.41 31.02
N GLY A 110 12.84 -0.01 29.89
CA GLY A 110 13.82 -1.09 29.84
C GLY A 110 13.24 -2.48 29.53
N LEU A 111 11.97 -2.56 29.10
CA LEU A 111 11.44 -3.83 28.58
C LEU A 111 12.15 -4.18 27.27
N GLY A 112 12.89 -5.29 27.26
CA GLY A 112 13.56 -5.76 26.04
C GLY A 112 12.56 -6.05 24.90
N ILE A 113 12.93 -5.67 23.68
CA ILE A 113 12.11 -5.87 22.47
C ILE A 113 11.67 -7.32 22.31
N ASP A 114 12.55 -8.29 22.58
CA ASP A 114 12.22 -9.72 22.44
C ASP A 114 11.13 -10.16 23.41
N ARG A 115 11.11 -9.59 24.61
CA ARG A 115 10.07 -9.88 25.61
C ARG A 115 8.74 -9.26 25.21
N LEU A 116 8.74 -8.04 24.68
CA LEU A 116 7.53 -7.42 24.16
C LEU A 116 6.97 -8.21 22.97
N ARG A 117 7.84 -8.63 22.04
CA ARG A 117 7.45 -9.49 20.91
C ARG A 117 6.83 -10.79 21.39
N PHE A 118 7.44 -11.46 22.37
CA PHE A 118 6.92 -12.68 22.96
C PHE A 118 5.53 -12.48 23.57
N LEU A 119 5.31 -11.38 24.31
CA LEU A 119 3.99 -11.10 24.90
C LEU A 119 2.92 -10.85 23.85
N ILE A 120 3.23 -10.10 22.79
CA ILE A 120 2.30 -9.82 21.69
C ILE A 120 1.97 -11.10 20.92
N THR A 121 2.95 -11.95 20.62
CA THR A 121 2.70 -13.22 19.90
C THR A 121 2.01 -14.28 20.77
N SER A 122 2.14 -14.17 22.08
CA SER A 122 1.46 -15.03 23.05
C SER A 122 0.01 -14.59 23.29
N ALA A 123 -0.31 -13.32 23.06
CA ALA A 123 -1.68 -12.81 23.05
C ALA A 123 -2.43 -13.30 21.80
N ARG A 124 -2.64 -14.62 21.71
CA ARG A 124 -3.52 -15.21 20.71
C ARG A 124 -4.96 -15.00 21.15
N VAL A 125 -5.86 -14.81 20.18
CA VAL A 125 -7.30 -14.93 20.42
C VAL A 125 -7.54 -16.31 21.02
N GLU A 126 -7.90 -16.31 22.29
CA GLU A 126 -8.20 -17.52 23.04
C GLU A 126 -9.27 -18.27 22.25
N ARG A 127 -8.96 -19.50 21.81
CA ARG A 127 -9.91 -20.30 21.04
C ARG A 127 -11.15 -20.43 21.91
N GLN A 128 -12.31 -19.99 21.41
CA GLN A 128 -13.58 -20.13 22.11
C GLN A 128 -13.99 -21.61 22.10
N CYS A 129 -13.28 -22.41 22.89
CA CYS A 129 -13.55 -23.82 23.07
C CYS A 129 -14.53 -23.97 24.23
N VAL A 130 -15.55 -24.81 24.02
CA VAL A 130 -16.46 -25.23 25.09
C VAL A 130 -15.71 -26.23 25.99
N ALA A 131 -16.16 -26.38 27.25
CA ALA A 131 -15.59 -27.34 28.18
C ALA A 131 -15.53 -28.75 27.56
N ALA A 132 -14.37 -29.40 27.73
CA ALA A 132 -14.11 -30.71 27.16
C ALA A 132 -15.07 -31.78 27.72
N GLU A 133 -15.63 -32.60 26.85
CA GLU A 133 -16.47 -33.73 27.24
C GLU A 133 -15.69 -35.04 27.09
N THR A 134 -15.69 -35.89 28.13
CA THR A 134 -15.07 -37.22 28.06
C THR A 134 -16.13 -38.31 28.11
N ARG A 135 -16.16 -39.16 27.08
CA ARG A 135 -16.99 -40.37 27.04
C ARG A 135 -16.13 -41.61 26.87
N ARG A 136 -16.66 -42.75 27.28
CA ARG A 136 -15.98 -44.05 27.16
C ARG A 136 -16.88 -45.06 26.48
N PHE A 137 -16.26 -45.94 25.71
CA PHE A 137 -16.96 -47.05 25.07
C PHE A 137 -16.05 -48.28 25.02
N LEU A 138 -16.66 -49.45 24.81
CA LEU A 138 -15.95 -50.73 24.75
C LEU A 138 -15.49 -51.01 23.32
N VAL A 139 -14.19 -51.24 23.14
CA VAL A 139 -13.60 -51.56 21.83
C VAL A 139 -13.96 -53.00 21.48
N ARG A 140 -14.57 -53.19 20.31
CA ARG A 140 -14.98 -54.50 19.84
C ARG A 140 -13.77 -55.31 19.36
N THR A 141 -13.78 -56.61 19.63
CA THR A 141 -12.73 -57.54 19.19
C THR A 141 -13.33 -58.73 18.44
N PRO A 142 -12.54 -59.52 17.69
CA PRO A 142 -13.05 -60.69 16.97
C PRO A 142 -13.82 -61.69 17.84
N VAL A 143 -13.51 -61.79 19.14
CA VAL A 143 -14.14 -62.74 20.08
C VAL A 143 -15.07 -62.07 21.09
N SER A 144 -15.31 -60.77 20.95
CA SER A 144 -16.25 -60.05 21.83
C SER A 144 -17.70 -60.47 21.54
N VAL A 145 -18.45 -60.77 22.60
CA VAL A 145 -19.88 -61.12 22.54
C VAL A 145 -20.67 -60.04 23.26
N GLY A 146 -21.59 -59.35 22.57
CA GLY A 146 -22.40 -58.27 23.13
C GLY A 146 -22.81 -57.19 22.13
N PRO A 147 -23.66 -56.24 22.54
CA PRO A 147 -24.10 -55.13 21.71
C PRO A 147 -22.92 -54.19 21.37
N ARG A 148 -23.03 -53.48 20.23
CA ARG A 148 -22.02 -52.48 19.84
C ARG A 148 -22.02 -51.33 20.85
N SER A 149 -20.85 -50.99 21.35
CA SER A 149 -20.64 -49.83 22.22
C SER A 149 -20.07 -48.68 21.38
N ALA A 150 -20.52 -47.45 21.67
CA ALA A 150 -20.12 -46.24 20.96
C ALA A 150 -20.02 -45.07 21.95
N ALA A 151 -19.26 -44.05 21.57
CA ALA A 151 -19.28 -42.74 22.23
C ALA A 151 -19.80 -41.70 21.25
N SER A 152 -20.92 -41.07 21.58
CA SER A 152 -21.54 -40.04 20.76
C SER A 152 -21.30 -38.66 21.37
N PHE A 153 -21.05 -37.64 20.57
CA PHE A 153 -20.72 -36.28 21.01
C PHE A 153 -21.62 -35.28 20.26
N GLU A 154 -21.78 -34.09 20.83
CA GLU A 154 -22.58 -32.99 20.25
C GLU A 154 -24.00 -33.44 19.87
N ASN A 155 -24.84 -33.73 20.86
CA ASN A 155 -26.23 -34.19 20.66
C ASN A 155 -26.36 -35.34 19.63
N ASP A 156 -25.44 -36.30 19.70
CA ASP A 156 -25.34 -37.48 18.82
C ASP A 156 -24.98 -37.20 17.35
N THR A 157 -24.51 -35.99 17.05
CA THR A 157 -24.04 -35.61 15.71
C THR A 157 -22.79 -36.37 15.28
N ILE A 158 -21.88 -36.63 16.22
CA ILE A 158 -20.65 -37.39 15.95
C ILE A 158 -20.65 -38.66 16.79
N THR A 159 -20.63 -39.82 16.16
CA THR A 159 -20.58 -41.11 16.83
C THR A 159 -19.27 -41.83 16.53
N ILE A 160 -18.59 -42.28 17.59
CA ILE A 160 -17.30 -42.94 17.51
C ILE A 160 -17.47 -44.40 17.94
N THR A 161 -17.04 -45.32 17.07
CA THR A 161 -16.94 -46.74 17.39
C THR A 161 -15.52 -47.25 17.18
N GLY A 162 -15.20 -48.43 17.72
CA GLY A 162 -13.85 -48.95 17.68
C GLY A 162 -13.77 -50.46 17.55
N PHE A 163 -12.76 -50.90 16.80
CA PHE A 163 -12.40 -52.29 16.60
C PHE A 163 -10.90 -52.49 16.86
N GLY A 164 -10.56 -53.50 17.65
CA GLY A 164 -9.19 -53.79 18.04
C GLY A 164 -8.90 -55.29 18.07
N GLN A 165 -7.61 -55.64 18.04
CA GLN A 165 -7.18 -57.03 18.19
C GLN A 165 -7.37 -57.49 19.64
N SER A 166 -7.85 -58.72 19.83
CA SER A 166 -7.95 -59.32 21.16
C SER A 166 -6.59 -59.43 21.84
N ALA A 167 -6.57 -59.07 23.13
CA ALA A 167 -5.47 -59.45 24.02
C ALA A 167 -5.38 -60.98 24.09
N LYS A 168 -4.18 -61.51 24.33
CA LYS A 168 -3.97 -62.96 24.51
C LYS A 168 -3.70 -63.25 25.98
N ALA A 169 -4.21 -64.37 26.48
CA ALA A 169 -3.86 -64.89 27.80
C ALA A 169 -2.48 -65.57 27.75
N SER A 170 -1.96 -65.99 28.91
CA SER A 170 -0.66 -66.68 29.01
C SER A 170 -0.60 -67.99 28.20
N ASP A 171 -1.75 -68.62 27.98
CA ASP A 171 -1.92 -69.83 27.16
C ASP A 171 -2.19 -69.53 25.67
N GLY A 172 -2.13 -68.26 25.26
CA GLY A 172 -2.34 -67.82 23.88
C GLY A 172 -3.80 -67.67 23.46
N ARG A 173 -4.78 -67.98 24.31
CA ARG A 173 -6.21 -67.82 23.99
C ARG A 173 -6.60 -66.35 23.86
N PRO A 174 -7.41 -65.98 22.84
CA PRO A 174 -7.88 -64.61 22.68
C PRO A 174 -8.89 -64.25 23.76
N GLN A 175 -8.79 -63.02 24.26
CA GLN A 175 -9.65 -62.48 25.31
C GLN A 175 -10.68 -61.51 24.70
N ALA A 176 -11.80 -61.33 25.40
CA ALA A 176 -12.91 -60.50 24.92
C ALA A 176 -12.60 -58.99 24.85
N TRP A 177 -11.48 -58.54 25.44
CA TRP A 177 -10.99 -57.16 25.37
C TRP A 177 -9.79 -57.01 24.44
N PHE A 178 -9.59 -55.78 23.96
CA PHE A 178 -8.51 -55.47 23.04
C PHE A 178 -7.14 -55.39 23.75
N ASP A 179 -6.09 -55.57 22.96
CA ASP A 179 -4.70 -55.35 23.36
C ASP A 179 -4.31 -53.88 23.15
N ALA A 180 -4.06 -53.14 24.23
CA ALA A 180 -3.71 -51.72 24.17
C ALA A 180 -2.32 -51.45 23.57
N ALA A 181 -1.45 -52.45 23.48
CA ALA A 181 -0.16 -52.34 22.82
C ALA A 181 -0.25 -52.49 21.29
N LYS A 182 -1.45 -52.78 20.76
CA LYS A 182 -1.70 -52.95 19.33
C LYS A 182 -2.55 -51.83 18.76
N PRO A 183 -2.44 -51.57 17.44
CA PRO A 183 -3.27 -50.56 16.80
C PRO A 183 -4.76 -50.87 16.96
N VAL A 184 -5.53 -49.81 17.23
CA VAL A 184 -7.00 -49.85 17.25
C VAL A 184 -7.50 -49.04 16.06
N ARG A 185 -8.52 -49.55 15.38
CA ARG A 185 -9.22 -48.86 14.30
C ARG A 185 -10.49 -48.24 14.85
N LEU A 186 -10.58 -46.92 14.81
CA LEU A 186 -11.76 -46.15 15.18
C LEU A 186 -12.47 -45.67 13.95
N ALA A 187 -13.79 -45.58 14.05
CA ALA A 187 -14.65 -45.08 13.00
C ALA A 187 -15.40 -43.87 13.54
N PHE A 188 -15.29 -42.75 12.84
CA PHE A 188 -15.90 -41.47 13.16
C PHE A 188 -17.02 -41.23 12.16
N ALA A 189 -18.26 -41.38 12.62
CA ALA A 189 -19.45 -41.15 11.83
C ALA A 189 -20.06 -39.80 12.20
N VAL A 190 -20.06 -38.87 11.26
CA VAL A 190 -20.76 -37.59 11.37
C VAL A 190 -22.09 -37.69 10.63
N ILE A 191 -23.18 -37.17 11.21
CA ILE A 191 -24.48 -37.18 10.55
C ILE A 191 -24.38 -36.47 9.19
N GLY A 192 -24.76 -37.18 8.12
CA GLY A 192 -24.77 -36.64 6.77
C GLY A 192 -23.44 -36.76 6.00
N GLU A 193 -22.38 -37.27 6.63
CA GLU A 193 -21.07 -37.46 5.99
C GLU A 193 -20.69 -38.95 5.90
N ALA A 194 -19.66 -39.23 5.09
CA ALA A 194 -19.09 -40.56 5.02
C ALA A 194 -18.30 -40.89 6.29
N GLU A 195 -18.40 -42.13 6.78
CA GLU A 195 -17.64 -42.57 7.95
C GLU A 195 -16.13 -42.56 7.67
N VAL A 196 -15.38 -41.89 8.55
CA VAL A 196 -13.92 -41.78 8.45
C VAL A 196 -13.27 -42.76 9.42
N PHE A 197 -12.35 -43.58 8.92
CA PHE A 197 -11.61 -44.53 9.74
C PHE A 197 -10.23 -43.99 10.11
N ARG A 198 -9.87 -44.11 11.38
CA ARG A 198 -8.51 -43.87 11.85
C ARG A 198 -7.96 -45.09 12.57
N GLU A 199 -6.82 -45.57 12.10
CA GLU A 199 -6.06 -46.64 12.74
C GLU A 199 -4.75 -46.12 13.31
N GLY A 200 -4.41 -46.55 14.52
CA GLY A 200 -3.18 -46.15 15.18
C GLY A 200 -3.04 -46.75 16.58
N LEU A 201 -1.84 -46.60 17.14
CA LEU A 201 -1.57 -46.92 18.55
C LEU A 201 -2.17 -45.84 19.46
N LEU A 202 -2.69 -46.25 20.61
CA LEU A 202 -3.16 -45.34 21.64
C LEU A 202 -1.97 -44.83 22.50
N PRO A 203 -2.00 -43.58 22.99
CA PRO A 203 -3.00 -42.55 22.70
C PRO A 203 -2.77 -41.88 21.34
N PHE A 204 -3.85 -41.42 20.70
CA PHE A 204 -3.75 -40.59 19.49
C PHE A 204 -4.83 -39.51 19.46
N THR A 205 -4.65 -38.52 18.57
CA THR A 205 -5.63 -37.46 18.35
C THR A 205 -6.18 -37.48 16.92
N HIS A 206 -7.43 -37.09 16.75
CA HIS A 206 -8.06 -36.92 15.45
C HIS A 206 -9.02 -35.73 15.49
N SER A 207 -8.94 -34.85 14.49
CA SER A 207 -9.88 -33.72 14.34
C SER A 207 -10.94 -34.06 13.31
N VAL A 208 -12.17 -33.67 13.59
CA VAL A 208 -13.31 -33.73 12.68
C VAL A 208 -13.94 -32.34 12.63
N VAL A 209 -14.26 -31.86 11.44
CA VAL A 209 -14.98 -30.62 11.24
C VAL A 209 -16.42 -30.97 10.96
N ALA A 210 -17.36 -30.39 11.71
CA ALA A 210 -18.80 -30.55 11.48
C ALA A 210 -19.46 -29.18 11.56
N GLY A 211 -19.98 -28.69 10.43
CA GLY A 211 -20.49 -27.33 10.31
C GLY A 211 -19.38 -26.28 10.45
N ASP A 212 -19.56 -25.33 11.36
CA ASP A 212 -18.64 -24.22 11.69
C ASP A 212 -17.72 -24.52 12.88
N ARG A 213 -17.63 -25.79 13.30
CA ARG A 213 -16.92 -26.21 14.51
C ARG A 213 -15.94 -27.33 14.23
N GLU A 214 -14.79 -27.26 14.89
CA GLU A 214 -13.78 -28.31 14.91
C GLU A 214 -13.85 -29.06 16.24
N PHE A 215 -14.04 -30.36 16.13
CA PHE A 215 -14.01 -31.30 17.23
C PHE A 215 -12.66 -32.02 17.21
N ARG A 216 -11.82 -31.72 18.19
CA ARG A 216 -10.56 -32.42 18.38
C ARG A 216 -10.78 -33.54 19.40
N PHE A 217 -10.71 -34.78 18.93
CA PHE A 217 -10.82 -35.96 19.76
C PHE A 217 -9.43 -36.42 20.21
N GLN A 218 -9.24 -36.51 21.52
CA GLN A 218 -8.11 -37.20 22.13
C GLN A 218 -8.58 -38.57 22.60
N VAL A 219 -7.92 -39.61 22.09
CA VAL A 219 -8.29 -40.99 22.37
C VAL A 219 -7.20 -41.68 23.17
N GLN A 220 -7.57 -42.28 24.30
CA GLN A 220 -6.65 -42.91 25.24
C GLN A 220 -7.18 -44.26 25.70
N SER A 221 -6.27 -45.18 26.04
CA SER A 221 -6.64 -46.45 26.65
C SER A 221 -7.25 -46.21 28.03
N GLY A 222 -8.41 -46.81 28.29
CA GLY A 222 -9.13 -46.72 29.56
C GLY A 222 -8.89 -47.94 30.46
N LYS A 223 -9.90 -48.26 31.27
CA LYS A 223 -9.96 -49.57 31.95
C LYS A 223 -9.99 -50.69 30.91
N ARG A 224 -9.65 -51.91 31.31
CA ARG A 224 -9.60 -53.10 30.45
C ARG A 224 -10.78 -53.17 29.46
N GLY A 225 -10.49 -53.12 28.16
CA GLY A 225 -11.48 -53.19 27.07
C GLY A 225 -12.13 -51.86 26.69
N PHE A 226 -11.96 -50.81 27.49
CA PHE A 226 -12.50 -49.49 27.25
C PHE A 226 -11.47 -48.55 26.67
N VAL A 227 -11.97 -47.61 25.88
CA VAL A 227 -11.25 -46.43 25.42
C VAL A 227 -11.97 -45.20 25.92
N ASN A 228 -11.19 -44.22 26.39
CA ASN A 228 -11.68 -42.91 26.76
C ASN A 228 -11.44 -41.97 25.58
N VAL A 229 -12.49 -41.26 25.18
CA VAL A 229 -12.44 -40.23 24.14
C VAL A 229 -12.83 -38.92 24.79
N THR A 230 -11.91 -37.95 24.75
CA THR A 230 -12.17 -36.57 25.16
C THR A 230 -12.34 -35.72 23.90
N SER A 231 -13.39 -34.92 23.85
CA SER A 231 -13.66 -34.00 22.75
C SER A 231 -13.48 -32.56 23.21
N ASP A 232 -12.57 -31.85 22.55
CA ASP A 232 -12.48 -30.40 22.62
C ASP A 232 -13.23 -29.82 21.42
N ASN A 233 -14.24 -29.00 21.69
CA ASN A 233 -15.07 -28.37 20.66
C ASN A 233 -14.75 -26.87 20.58
N CYS A 234 -14.14 -26.44 19.49
CA CYS A 234 -13.77 -25.05 19.25
C CYS A 234 -14.43 -24.52 17.98
N VAL A 235 -14.71 -23.21 17.93
CA VAL A 235 -15.10 -22.54 16.68
C VAL A 235 -13.99 -22.74 15.64
N TYR A 236 -14.36 -23.23 14.45
CA TYR A 236 -13.44 -23.43 13.35
C TYR A 236 -13.28 -22.11 12.57
N PRO A 237 -12.05 -21.60 12.34
CA PRO A 237 -11.80 -20.32 11.68
C PRO A 237 -12.08 -20.35 10.17
#